data_AF-A0A6L3X4C0-F1
#
_entry.id   AF-A0A6L3X4C0-F1
#
_cell.length_a   1.000
_cell.length_b   1.000
_cell.length_c   1.000
_cell.angle_alpha   90.00
_cell.angle_beta   90.00
_cell.angle_gamma   90.00
#
_symmetry.space_group_name_H-M   'P 1'
#
loop_
_entity.id
_entity.type
_entity.pdbx_description
1 polymer ?
#
loop_
_entity_poly.entity_id
_entity_poly.type
_entity_poly.pdbx_seq_one_letter_code
_entity_poly.pdbx_strand_id
1 'polypeptide(L)'
;IKLPLTIYNTSCYRGIPGKYIAAGPLASRWLQQQFASDATLIHSGAQVLGEPAAGYLSHPGYTALPEAPYRYQEMLGVIWRENPSCYLQDGEQAVLMAALMETDNQGRPLIDAWIKRSGLTADAWLEKLFEATVIPFYHLLCRYGVALIAHGQNVTLVMKDYVPQRIFLKDFQGDMRLVDEDFPQAQSLPEQVKAVKARHSADYII
;
A
#
# COMPACT_ATOMS: atom_id res chain seq x y z
N ILE A 1 7.47 9.60 -8.36
CA ILE A 1 6.37 10.12 -9.19
C ILE A 1 5.63 8.93 -9.82
N LYS A 2 4.30 9.00 -9.97
CA LYS A 2 3.48 8.01 -10.70
C LYS A 2 2.75 8.75 -11.83
N LEU A 3 2.85 8.22 -13.03
CA LEU A 3 2.32 8.78 -14.27
C LEU A 3 1.44 7.74 -14.97
N PRO A 4 0.42 8.16 -15.74
CA PRO A 4 -0.38 7.27 -16.54
C PRO A 4 0.48 6.68 -17.68
N LEU A 5 0.32 5.38 -17.90
CA LEU A 5 0.86 4.65 -19.03
C LEU A 5 -0.31 3.93 -19.70
N THR A 6 -0.65 4.32 -20.93
CA THR A 6 -1.76 3.72 -21.68
C THR A 6 -1.40 2.34 -22.23
N ILE A 7 -1.05 1.42 -21.33
CA ILE A 7 -0.71 0.03 -21.58
C ILE A 7 -1.70 -0.83 -20.79
N TYR A 8 -2.27 -1.83 -21.44
CA TYR A 8 -3.04 -2.87 -20.76
C TYR A 8 -2.08 -3.91 -20.21
N ASN A 9 -2.06 -4.08 -18.89
CA ASN A 9 -1.21 -5.09 -18.26
C ASN A 9 -2.00 -5.82 -17.17
N THR A 10 -1.96 -7.15 -17.23
CA THR A 10 -2.80 -8.10 -16.47
C THR A 10 -4.31 -7.85 -16.68
N SER A 11 -4.92 -6.98 -15.89
CA SER A 11 -6.38 -6.83 -15.76
C SER A 11 -6.90 -5.41 -16.03
N CYS A 12 -6.03 -4.42 -16.22
CA CYS A 12 -6.45 -3.04 -16.45
C CYS A 12 -5.46 -2.23 -17.28
N TYR A 13 -5.94 -1.10 -17.82
CA TYR A 13 -5.06 -0.05 -18.33
C TYR A 13 -4.37 0.64 -17.15
N ARG A 14 -3.08 0.97 -17.31
CA ARG A 14 -2.30 1.66 -16.26
C ARG A 14 -2.51 3.17 -16.28
N GLY A 15 -3.76 3.59 -16.16
CA GLY A 15 -4.18 4.99 -16.08
C GLY A 15 -4.16 5.56 -14.66
N ILE A 16 -4.51 6.85 -14.55
CA ILE A 16 -4.84 7.49 -13.28
C ILE A 16 -6.29 8.03 -13.34
N PRO A 17 -7.25 7.38 -12.68
CA PRO A 17 -8.64 7.84 -12.65
C PRO A 17 -8.84 9.11 -11.82
N GLY A 18 -9.46 10.13 -12.44
CA GLY A 18 -9.78 11.40 -11.78
C GLY A 18 -10.59 11.26 -10.49
N LYS A 19 -11.52 10.28 -10.43
CA LYS A 19 -12.36 10.01 -9.25
C LYS A 19 -11.57 9.70 -7.97
N TYR A 20 -10.34 9.19 -8.08
CA TYR A 20 -9.52 8.83 -6.89
C TYR A 20 -8.47 9.87 -6.53
N ILE A 21 -8.17 10.83 -7.43
CA ILE A 21 -7.12 11.83 -7.24
C ILE A 21 -7.35 12.67 -5.98
N ALA A 22 -8.58 13.15 -5.76
CA ALA A 22 -8.89 13.98 -4.60
C ALA A 22 -8.89 13.17 -3.28
N ALA A 23 -9.23 11.87 -3.35
CA ALA A 23 -9.32 11.00 -2.19
C ALA A 23 -7.96 10.44 -1.75
N GLY A 24 -6.99 10.28 -2.66
CA GLY A 24 -5.67 9.71 -2.35
C GLY A 24 -4.89 10.43 -1.24
N PRO A 25 -4.67 11.77 -1.35
CA PRO A 25 -4.00 12.55 -0.31
C PRO A 25 -4.78 12.57 1.02
N LEU A 26 -6.11 12.48 0.99
CA LEU A 26 -6.94 12.42 2.19
C LEU A 26 -6.80 11.06 2.89
N ALA A 27 -6.90 9.96 2.14
CA ALA A 27 -6.75 8.60 2.64
C ALA A 27 -5.34 8.38 3.22
N SER A 28 -4.31 8.83 2.51
CA SER A 28 -2.92 8.71 2.95
C SER A 28 -2.68 9.45 4.27
N ARG A 29 -3.15 10.70 4.39
CA ARG A 29 -3.02 11.48 5.63
C ARG A 29 -3.78 10.86 6.79
N TRP A 30 -4.98 10.36 6.56
CA TRP A 30 -5.76 9.69 7.59
C TRP A 30 -5.06 8.42 8.09
N LEU A 31 -4.52 7.60 7.18
CA LEU A 31 -3.73 6.42 7.53
C LEU A 31 -2.46 6.81 8.30
N GLN A 32 -1.70 7.81 7.83
CA GLN A 32 -0.53 8.31 8.56
C GLN A 32 -0.86 8.71 10.01
N GLN A 33 -2.01 9.37 10.22
CA GLN A 33 -2.48 9.70 11.57
C GLN A 33 -2.78 8.46 12.40
N GLN A 34 -3.49 7.46 11.86
CA GLN A 34 -3.78 6.23 12.60
C GLN A 34 -2.49 5.51 13.01
N PHE A 35 -1.54 5.37 12.08
CA PHE A 35 -0.24 4.74 12.36
C PHE A 35 0.62 5.52 13.36
N ALA A 36 0.39 6.83 13.50
CA ALA A 36 1.10 7.68 14.46
C ALA A 36 0.43 7.77 15.84
N SER A 37 -0.82 7.31 15.98
CA SER A 37 -1.59 7.42 17.24
C SER A 37 -2.00 6.08 17.85
N ASP A 38 -2.13 5.02 17.06
CA ASP A 38 -2.50 3.70 17.54
C ASP A 38 -1.29 2.96 18.10
N ALA A 39 -1.39 2.52 19.36
CA ALA A 39 -0.27 1.89 20.07
C ALA A 39 0.24 0.60 19.39
N THR A 40 -0.65 -0.22 18.81
CA THR A 40 -0.27 -1.44 18.11
C THR A 40 0.48 -1.12 16.81
N LEU A 41 -0.02 -0.14 16.04
CA LEU A 41 0.64 0.28 14.80
C LEU A 41 1.99 0.94 15.07
N ILE A 42 2.08 1.80 16.10
CA ILE A 42 3.35 2.40 16.55
C ILE A 42 4.34 1.30 16.95
N HIS A 43 3.90 0.31 17.71
CA HIS A 43 4.75 -0.80 18.16
C HIS A 43 5.26 -1.65 16.98
N SER A 44 4.43 -1.90 15.97
CA SER A 44 4.85 -2.61 14.75
C SER A 44 5.90 -1.84 13.93
N GLY A 45 6.04 -0.53 14.18
CA GLY A 45 6.90 0.35 13.43
C GLY A 45 6.47 0.59 11.98
N ALA A 46 5.37 0.00 11.51
CA ALA A 46 4.90 0.17 10.15
C ALA A 46 4.62 1.64 9.82
N GLN A 47 4.87 2.05 8.57
CA GLN A 47 4.67 3.44 8.14
C GLN A 47 3.98 3.52 6.78
N VAL A 48 3.24 4.61 6.60
CA VAL A 48 2.48 4.92 5.39
C VAL A 48 3.26 5.94 4.58
N LEU A 49 3.68 5.55 3.37
CA LEU A 49 4.26 6.48 2.39
C LEU A 49 3.12 7.26 1.72
N GLY A 50 3.03 8.53 2.09
CA GLY A 50 1.96 9.41 1.68
C GLY A 50 2.00 9.76 0.21
N GLU A 51 0.84 10.20 -0.28
CA GLU A 51 0.67 10.80 -1.59
C GLU A 51 0.32 12.28 -1.41
N PRO A 52 1.32 13.15 -1.15
CA PRO A 52 1.08 14.52 -0.69
C PRO A 52 0.41 15.40 -1.74
N ALA A 53 0.57 15.06 -3.02
CA ALA A 53 -0.02 15.80 -4.13
C ALA A 53 -0.45 14.85 -5.24
N ALA A 54 -1.54 15.21 -5.90
CA ALA A 54 -2.01 14.55 -7.10
C ALA A 54 -2.74 15.57 -7.98
N GLY A 55 -2.70 15.36 -9.29
CA GLY A 55 -3.38 16.21 -10.27
C GLY A 55 -3.86 15.36 -11.44
N TYR A 56 -4.99 15.75 -12.04
CA TYR A 56 -5.49 15.14 -13.26
C TYR A 56 -6.14 16.19 -14.15
N LEU A 57 -6.22 15.89 -15.44
CA LEU A 57 -6.93 16.70 -16.41
C LEU A 57 -7.90 15.83 -17.19
N SER A 58 -9.20 16.09 -17.03
CA SER A 58 -10.23 15.47 -17.85
C SER A 58 -10.08 15.91 -19.30
N HIS A 59 -10.12 14.96 -20.25
CA HIS A 59 -10.10 15.28 -21.68
C HIS A 59 -11.51 15.69 -22.15
N PRO A 60 -11.77 16.97 -22.49
CA PRO A 60 -13.14 17.46 -22.71
C PRO A 60 -13.91 16.68 -23.78
N GLY A 61 -13.23 16.32 -24.87
CA GLY A 61 -13.84 15.55 -25.96
C GLY A 61 -14.26 14.12 -25.58
N TYR A 62 -13.53 13.45 -24.69
CA TYR A 62 -13.88 12.09 -24.26
C TYR A 62 -14.87 12.12 -23.09
N THR A 63 -14.79 13.13 -22.21
CA THR A 63 -15.76 13.33 -21.15
C THR A 63 -17.17 13.63 -21.68
N ALA A 64 -17.28 14.28 -22.83
CA ALA A 64 -18.56 14.56 -23.49
C ALA A 64 -19.22 13.31 -24.12
N LEU A 65 -18.50 12.19 -24.22
CA LEU A 65 -18.97 10.94 -24.84
C LEU A 65 -19.34 9.93 -23.73
N PRO A 66 -20.64 9.65 -23.50
CA PRO A 66 -21.08 8.75 -22.42
C PRO A 66 -20.51 7.33 -22.53
N GLU A 67 -20.28 6.86 -23.75
CA GLU A 67 -19.78 5.50 -24.05
C GLU A 67 -18.27 5.46 -24.31
N ALA A 68 -17.55 6.56 -24.11
CA ALA A 68 -16.10 6.54 -24.28
C ALA A 68 -15.46 5.52 -23.32
N PRO A 69 -14.58 4.63 -23.81
CA PRO A 69 -13.85 3.70 -22.96
C PRO A 69 -13.13 4.43 -21.82
N TYR A 70 -13.28 3.93 -20.60
CA TYR A 70 -12.79 4.58 -19.37
C TYR A 70 -11.31 5.01 -19.46
N ARG A 71 -10.48 4.22 -20.15
CA ARG A 71 -9.04 4.48 -20.32
C ARG A 71 -8.72 5.88 -20.83
N TYR A 72 -9.60 6.47 -21.65
CA TYR A 72 -9.42 7.82 -22.19
C TYR A 72 -9.60 8.92 -21.15
N GLN A 73 -10.30 8.62 -20.05
CA GLN A 73 -10.47 9.53 -18.91
C GLN A 73 -9.28 9.47 -17.94
N GLU A 74 -8.33 8.55 -18.14
CA GLU A 74 -7.24 8.27 -17.22
C GLU A 74 -5.84 8.57 -17.79
N MET A 75 -5.78 9.24 -18.94
CA MET A 75 -4.55 9.46 -19.72
C MET A 75 -3.68 10.62 -19.22
N LEU A 76 -4.26 11.59 -18.50
CA LEU A 76 -3.56 12.80 -18.06
C LEU A 76 -3.70 12.97 -16.55
N GLY A 77 -2.62 12.64 -15.85
CA GLY A 77 -2.54 12.80 -14.41
C GLY A 77 -1.14 12.58 -13.87
N VAL A 78 -0.97 12.88 -12.60
CA VAL A 78 0.30 12.76 -11.90
C VAL A 78 0.02 12.60 -10.40
N ILE A 79 0.77 11.71 -9.77
CA ILE A 79 0.76 11.52 -8.31
C ILE A 79 2.21 11.62 -7.81
N TRP A 80 2.43 12.45 -6.81
CA TRP A 80 3.68 12.49 -6.05
C TRP A 80 3.55 11.56 -4.85
N ARG A 81 4.63 10.83 -4.59
CA ARG A 81 4.70 9.85 -3.50
C ARG A 81 5.93 10.13 -2.68
N GLU A 82 5.82 9.94 -1.38
CA GLU A 82 6.96 9.94 -0.48
C GLU A 82 7.91 8.80 -0.84
N ASN A 83 9.21 9.07 -0.76
CA ASN A 83 10.25 8.09 -1.05
C ASN A 83 10.61 7.33 0.24
N PRO A 84 10.67 5.99 0.24
CA PRO A 84 11.18 5.20 1.36
C PRO A 84 12.47 5.73 1.98
N SER A 85 13.39 6.27 1.17
CA SER A 85 14.70 6.77 1.63
C SER A 85 14.60 7.88 2.67
N CYS A 86 13.48 8.62 2.72
CA CYS A 86 13.27 9.68 3.71
C CYS A 86 13.04 9.14 5.14
N TYR A 87 12.72 7.85 5.27
CA TYR A 87 12.32 7.21 6.54
C TYR A 87 13.26 6.06 6.96
N LEU A 88 14.31 5.80 6.17
CA LEU A 88 15.34 4.82 6.53
C LEU A 88 16.30 5.43 7.55
N GLN A 89 16.70 4.63 8.51
CA GLN A 89 17.76 4.92 9.47
C GLN A 89 19.08 4.34 8.99
N ASP A 90 20.19 4.73 9.64
CA ASP A 90 21.51 4.22 9.30
C ASP A 90 21.59 2.70 9.39
N GLY A 91 22.11 2.09 8.32
CA GLY A 91 22.24 0.65 8.15
C GLY A 91 20.97 -0.05 7.65
N GLU A 92 19.87 0.67 7.43
CA GLU A 92 18.64 0.09 6.91
C GLU A 92 18.57 0.09 5.38
N GLN A 93 17.86 -0.88 4.84
CA GLN A 93 17.63 -1.04 3.40
C GLN A 93 16.14 -1.28 3.13
N ALA A 94 15.62 -0.64 2.08
CA ALA A 94 14.26 -0.87 1.60
C ALA A 94 14.26 -1.90 0.47
N VAL A 95 13.50 -2.98 0.62
CA VAL A 95 13.35 -4.04 -0.40
C VAL A 95 11.88 -4.33 -0.61
N LEU A 96 11.45 -4.59 -1.84
CA LEU A 96 10.06 -5.02 -2.09
C LEU A 96 9.82 -6.39 -1.45
N MET A 97 8.67 -6.58 -0.79
CA MET A 97 8.31 -7.85 -0.18
C MET A 97 8.27 -8.99 -1.21
N ALA A 98 7.98 -8.69 -2.49
CA ALA A 98 8.05 -9.64 -3.59
C ALA A 98 9.43 -10.33 -3.71
N ALA A 99 10.52 -9.68 -3.28
CA ALA A 99 11.85 -10.25 -3.30
C ALA A 99 11.99 -11.53 -2.46
N LEU A 100 11.11 -11.75 -1.48
CA LEU A 100 11.05 -13.00 -0.71
C LEU A 100 10.70 -14.22 -1.57
N MET A 101 10.05 -13.99 -2.71
CA MET A 101 9.60 -15.03 -3.66
C MET A 101 10.59 -15.25 -4.80
N GLU A 102 11.68 -14.48 -4.84
CA GLU A 102 12.66 -14.53 -5.93
C GLU A 102 13.73 -15.60 -5.70
N THR A 103 14.29 -16.08 -6.81
CA THR A 103 15.43 -17.00 -6.84
C THR A 103 16.52 -16.45 -7.74
N ASP A 104 17.77 -16.79 -7.46
CA ASP A 104 18.87 -16.48 -8.38
C ASP A 104 18.89 -17.44 -9.60
N ASN A 105 19.81 -17.20 -10.54
CA ASN A 105 19.96 -18.04 -11.74
C ASN A 105 20.34 -19.50 -11.46
N GLN A 106 20.68 -19.86 -10.22
CA GLN A 106 20.97 -21.22 -9.77
C GLN A 106 19.79 -21.83 -8.99
N GLY A 107 18.66 -21.13 -8.91
CA GLY A 107 17.47 -21.57 -8.19
C GLY A 107 17.55 -21.41 -6.67
N ARG A 108 18.52 -20.64 -6.16
CA ARG A 108 18.64 -20.41 -4.71
C ARG A 108 17.66 -19.29 -4.27
N PRO A 109 16.78 -19.55 -3.28
CA PRO A 109 15.85 -18.53 -2.80
C PRO A 109 16.58 -17.35 -2.15
N LEU A 110 16.14 -16.13 -2.45
CA LEU A 110 16.75 -14.94 -1.85
C LEU A 110 16.52 -14.88 -0.33
N ILE A 111 15.35 -15.34 0.14
CA ILE A 111 15.03 -15.43 1.57
C ILE A 111 16.03 -16.30 2.35
N ASP A 112 16.51 -17.39 1.76
CA ASP A 112 17.51 -18.28 2.38
C ASP A 112 18.84 -17.54 2.62
N ALA A 113 19.25 -16.67 1.69
CA ALA A 113 20.45 -15.86 1.86
C ALA A 113 20.32 -14.85 3.01
N TRP A 114 19.15 -14.25 3.21
CA TRP A 114 18.90 -13.34 4.33
C TRP A 114 18.87 -14.06 5.67
N ILE A 115 18.16 -15.19 5.76
CA ILE A 115 18.12 -16.01 6.98
C ILE A 115 19.53 -16.40 7.39
N LYS A 116 20.33 -16.95 6.47
CA LYS A 116 21.72 -17.38 6.76
C LYS A 116 22.62 -16.25 7.22
N ARG A 117 22.52 -15.06 6.61
CA ARG A 117 23.34 -13.91 6.98
C ARG A 117 22.90 -13.23 8.26
N SER A 118 21.63 -13.36 8.63
CA SER A 118 21.11 -12.81 9.89
C SER A 118 21.64 -13.54 11.13
N GLY A 119 22.08 -14.79 10.98
CA GLY A 119 22.45 -15.66 12.10
C GLY A 119 21.26 -16.21 12.91
N LEU A 120 20.02 -15.89 12.52
CA LEU A 120 18.81 -16.41 13.13
C LEU A 120 18.46 -17.81 12.59
N THR A 121 17.67 -18.56 13.36
CA THR A 121 16.94 -19.70 12.83
C THR A 121 15.85 -19.23 11.86
N ALA A 122 15.42 -20.10 10.95
CA ALA A 122 14.35 -19.77 10.00
C ALA A 122 13.06 -19.35 10.73
N ASP A 123 12.69 -20.07 11.79
CA ASP A 123 11.48 -19.78 12.57
C ASP A 123 11.54 -18.39 13.23
N ALA A 124 12.66 -18.04 13.87
CA ALA A 124 12.83 -16.73 14.50
C ALA A 124 12.83 -15.60 13.47
N TRP A 125 13.39 -15.83 12.27
CA TRP A 125 13.38 -14.86 11.19
C TRP A 125 11.96 -14.66 10.63
N LEU A 126 11.20 -15.75 10.44
CA LEU A 126 9.82 -15.70 9.99
C LEU A 126 8.89 -15.06 11.02
N GLU A 127 9.12 -15.30 12.30
CA GLU A 127 8.41 -14.61 13.38
C GLU A 127 8.58 -13.09 13.26
N LYS A 128 9.82 -12.61 13.08
CA LYS A 128 10.10 -11.18 12.84
C LYS A 128 9.41 -10.66 11.57
N LEU A 129 9.39 -11.45 10.50
CA LEU A 129 8.67 -11.09 9.28
C LEU A 129 7.16 -10.93 9.55
N PHE A 130 6.53 -11.88 10.26
CA PHE A 130 5.10 -11.84 10.52
C PHE A 130 4.72 -10.74 11.51
N GLU A 131 5.55 -10.48 12.53
CA GLU A 131 5.40 -9.32 13.42
C GLU A 131 5.39 -8.01 12.64
N ALA A 132 6.34 -7.84 11.71
CA ALA A 132 6.47 -6.62 10.90
C ALA A 132 5.37 -6.48 9.84
N THR A 133 4.75 -7.58 9.39
CA THR A 133 3.83 -7.58 8.24
C THR A 133 2.37 -7.89 8.62
N VAL A 134 2.10 -9.04 9.22
CA VAL A 134 0.74 -9.55 9.46
C VAL A 134 0.02 -8.71 10.51
N ILE A 135 0.69 -8.39 11.61
CA ILE A 135 0.10 -7.64 12.73
C ILE A 135 -0.50 -6.29 12.29
N PRO A 136 0.22 -5.38 11.60
CA PRO A 136 -0.35 -4.10 11.22
C PRO A 136 -1.52 -4.23 10.24
N PHE A 137 -1.48 -5.17 9.29
CA PHE A 137 -2.62 -5.39 8.37
C PHE A 137 -3.84 -5.94 9.10
N TYR A 138 -3.66 -6.96 9.93
CA TYR A 138 -4.75 -7.59 10.64
C TYR A 138 -5.37 -6.63 11.68
N HIS A 139 -4.53 -5.83 12.35
CA HIS A 139 -5.01 -4.81 13.27
C HIS A 139 -5.82 -3.72 12.54
N LEU A 140 -5.38 -3.24 11.37
CA LEU A 140 -6.17 -2.30 10.57
C LEU A 140 -7.55 -2.86 10.22
N LEU A 141 -7.61 -4.13 9.82
CA LEU A 141 -8.86 -4.79 9.48
C LEU A 141 -9.78 -4.88 10.70
N CYS A 142 -9.30 -5.45 11.80
CA CYS A 142 -10.12 -5.70 12.98
C CYS A 142 -10.49 -4.44 13.77
N ARG A 143 -9.61 -3.42 13.80
CA ARG A 143 -9.81 -2.22 14.60
C ARG A 143 -10.51 -1.11 13.83
N TYR A 144 -10.25 -1.00 12.53
CA TYR A 144 -10.72 0.11 11.70
C TYR A 144 -11.65 -0.33 10.56
N GLY A 145 -11.85 -1.63 10.34
CA GLY A 145 -12.58 -2.10 9.17
C GLY A 145 -11.89 -1.69 7.86
N VAL A 146 -10.57 -1.50 7.88
CA VAL A 146 -9.79 -1.05 6.72
C VAL A 146 -8.93 -2.20 6.23
N ALA A 147 -9.11 -2.58 4.96
CA ALA A 147 -8.26 -3.53 4.27
C ALA A 147 -7.42 -2.84 3.21
N LEU A 148 -6.15 -3.26 3.16
CA LEU A 148 -5.17 -2.79 2.19
C LEU A 148 -4.67 -3.99 1.40
N ILE A 149 -4.47 -3.85 0.09
CA ILE A 149 -3.91 -4.94 -0.71
C ILE A 149 -2.44 -5.17 -0.33
N ALA A 150 -2.19 -6.24 0.41
CA ALA A 150 -0.88 -6.63 0.94
C ALA A 150 -0.03 -7.44 -0.05
N HIS A 151 -0.05 -7.10 -1.34
CA HIS A 151 0.74 -7.83 -2.34
C HIS A 151 2.22 -7.41 -2.31
N GLY A 152 3.12 -8.31 -2.71
CA GLY A 152 4.58 -8.13 -2.59
C GLY A 152 5.15 -6.87 -3.27
N GLN A 153 4.48 -6.30 -4.27
CA GLN A 153 4.90 -5.06 -4.96
C GLN A 153 4.49 -3.76 -4.23
N ASN A 154 3.46 -3.82 -3.36
CA ASN A 154 2.92 -2.67 -2.62
C ASN A 154 3.50 -2.58 -1.21
N VAL A 155 4.03 -3.69 -0.69
CA VAL A 155 4.71 -3.71 0.61
C VAL A 155 6.21 -3.60 0.40
N THR A 156 6.83 -2.64 1.06
CA THR A 156 8.30 -2.52 1.11
C THR A 156 8.76 -2.93 2.49
N LEU A 157 9.60 -3.95 2.58
CA LEU A 157 10.27 -4.37 3.82
C LEU A 157 11.45 -3.46 4.10
N VAL A 158 11.55 -2.99 5.33
CA VAL A 158 12.76 -2.38 5.85
C VAL A 158 13.59 -3.47 6.51
N MET A 159 14.79 -3.67 5.98
CA MET A 159 15.74 -4.68 6.42
C MET A 159 16.91 -4.01 7.13
N LYS A 160 17.37 -4.59 8.24
CA LYS A 160 18.62 -4.20 8.90
C LYS A 160 19.35 -5.46 9.34
N ASP A 161 20.64 -5.55 9.04
CA ASP A 161 21.46 -6.73 9.33
C ASP A 161 20.78 -8.05 8.85
N TYR A 162 20.15 -7.97 7.68
CA TYR A 162 19.40 -9.07 7.05
C TYR A 162 18.14 -9.54 7.79
N VAL A 163 17.65 -8.80 8.78
CA VAL A 163 16.42 -9.08 9.54
C VAL A 163 15.33 -8.04 9.20
N PRO A 164 14.07 -8.46 8.97
CA PRO A 164 12.94 -7.54 8.80
C PRO A 164 12.70 -6.71 10.06
N GLN A 165 12.59 -5.39 9.90
CA GLN A 165 12.38 -4.44 11.00
C GLN A 165 10.94 -3.92 11.05
N ARG A 166 10.42 -3.52 9.87
CA ARG A 166 9.08 -2.94 9.69
C ARG A 166 8.71 -2.96 8.22
N ILE A 167 7.49 -2.49 7.92
CA ILE A 167 7.03 -2.26 6.54
C ILE A 167 6.75 -0.79 6.24
N PHE A 168 6.95 -0.44 4.97
CA PHE A 168 6.36 0.73 4.36
C PHE A 168 5.21 0.33 3.42
N LEU A 169 4.08 0.99 3.60
CA LEU A 169 2.85 0.80 2.84
C LEU A 169 2.69 1.93 1.82
N LYS A 170 2.17 1.61 0.62
CA LYS A 170 1.90 2.57 -0.46
C LYS A 170 0.68 2.13 -1.29
N ASP A 171 0.24 3.03 -2.17
CA ASP A 171 -0.79 2.81 -3.21
C ASP A 171 -2.25 2.68 -2.71
N PHE A 172 -2.67 3.55 -1.77
CA PHE A 172 -3.99 3.46 -1.15
C PHE A 172 -5.17 3.88 -2.05
N GLN A 173 -4.93 4.55 -3.18
CA GLN A 173 -6.00 5.09 -4.05
C GLN A 173 -6.88 4.00 -4.67
N GLY A 174 -6.28 2.96 -5.23
CA GLY A 174 -7.00 1.82 -5.82
C GLY A 174 -7.20 0.67 -4.84
N ASP A 175 -6.33 0.56 -3.83
CA ASP A 175 -6.10 -0.71 -3.14
C ASP A 175 -6.58 -0.70 -1.67
N MET A 176 -7.32 0.33 -1.28
CA MET A 176 -7.98 0.40 0.03
C MET A 176 -9.44 -0.02 -0.11
N ARG A 177 -9.91 -0.88 0.80
CA ARG A 177 -11.30 -1.33 0.93
C ARG A 177 -11.76 -1.12 2.36
N LEU A 178 -13.08 -1.01 2.52
CA LEU A 178 -13.72 -0.82 3.81
C LEU A 178 -14.66 -2.00 4.08
N VAL A 179 -14.79 -2.40 5.34
CA VAL A 179 -15.87 -3.30 5.77
C VAL A 179 -17.19 -2.52 5.70
N ASP A 180 -18.28 -3.21 5.36
CA ASP A 180 -19.63 -2.66 5.26
C ASP A 180 -20.35 -2.50 6.62
N GLU A 181 -19.64 -2.75 7.71
CA GLU A 181 -20.01 -2.42 9.09
C GLU A 181 -19.43 -1.06 9.51
N ASP A 182 -20.01 -0.46 10.55
CA ASP A 182 -19.55 0.82 11.08
C ASP A 182 -18.58 0.63 12.24
N PHE A 183 -17.32 1.02 12.01
CA PHE A 183 -16.27 1.01 13.01
C PHE A 183 -16.13 2.40 13.64
N PRO A 184 -16.35 2.57 14.96
CA PRO A 184 -16.19 3.87 15.62
C PRO A 184 -14.82 4.51 15.39
N GLN A 185 -13.78 3.68 15.29
CA GLN A 185 -12.39 4.10 15.09
C GLN A 185 -12.13 4.63 13.67
N ALA A 186 -12.97 4.26 12.70
CA ALA A 186 -12.91 4.76 11.33
C ALA A 186 -13.89 5.91 11.07
N GLN A 187 -14.60 6.41 12.09
CA GLN A 187 -15.54 7.51 11.94
C GLN A 187 -14.87 8.77 11.38
N SER A 188 -13.62 9.02 11.78
CA SER A 188 -12.79 10.16 11.35
C SER A 188 -12.29 10.06 9.90
N LEU A 189 -12.52 8.94 9.21
CA LEU A 189 -12.16 8.79 7.80
C LEU A 189 -12.97 9.80 6.97
N PRO A 190 -12.34 10.64 6.12
CA PRO A 190 -13.05 11.67 5.38
C PRO A 190 -14.15 11.10 4.47
N GLU A 191 -15.30 11.76 4.41
CA GLU A 191 -16.43 11.33 3.59
C GLU A 191 -16.08 11.25 2.10
N GLN A 192 -15.19 12.11 1.61
CA GLN A 192 -14.68 12.03 0.22
C GLN A 192 -13.93 10.72 -0.05
N VAL A 193 -13.29 10.15 0.98
CA VAL A 193 -12.65 8.84 0.86
C VAL A 193 -13.72 7.75 0.91
N LYS A 194 -14.62 7.77 1.91
CA LYS A 194 -15.70 6.77 2.04
C LYS A 194 -16.54 6.67 0.76
N ALA A 195 -16.88 7.78 0.13
CA ALA A 195 -17.70 7.85 -1.07
C ALA A 195 -17.09 7.16 -2.31
N VAL A 196 -15.77 6.98 -2.35
CA VAL A 196 -15.08 6.39 -3.52
C VAL A 196 -14.49 5.01 -3.23
N LYS A 197 -14.56 4.53 -1.98
CA LYS A 197 -14.03 3.22 -1.58
C LYS A 197 -15.14 2.18 -1.59
N ALA A 198 -14.80 1.00 -2.10
CA ALA A 198 -15.72 -0.11 -2.09
C ALA A 198 -15.88 -0.62 -0.65
N ARG A 199 -17.13 -0.83 -0.24
CA ARG A 199 -17.51 -1.48 1.01
C ARG A 199 -17.94 -2.91 0.73
N HIS A 200 -17.48 -3.86 1.54
CA HIS A 200 -17.81 -5.27 1.40
C HIS A 200 -18.00 -5.92 2.77
N SER A 201 -18.68 -7.06 2.82
CA SER A 201 -18.81 -7.84 4.04
C SER A 201 -17.46 -8.28 4.60
N ALA A 202 -17.39 -8.53 5.90
CA ALA A 202 -16.20 -9.08 6.54
C ALA A 202 -15.70 -10.35 5.82
N ASP A 203 -16.61 -11.25 5.46
CA ASP A 203 -16.32 -12.50 4.74
C ASP A 203 -15.70 -12.30 3.35
N TYR A 204 -15.96 -11.17 2.70
CA TYR A 204 -15.38 -10.86 1.39
C TYR A 204 -13.95 -10.27 1.51
N ILE A 205 -13.64 -9.65 2.65
CA ILE A 205 -12.40 -8.92 2.87
C ILE A 205 -11.30 -9.84 3.45
N ILE A 206 -11.69 -10.85 4.22
CA ILE A 206 -10.80 -11.86 4.84
C ILE A 206 -10.29 -12.85 3.80
#